data_AF-A0ABD7ASS4-F1
#
_entry.id   AF-A0ABD7ASS4-F1
#
_cell.length_a   1.000
_cell.length_b   1.000
_cell.length_c   1.000
_cell.angle_alpha   90.00
_cell.angle_beta   90.00
_cell.angle_gamma   90.00
#
_symmetry.space_group_name_H-M   'P 1'
#
loop_
_entity.id
_entity.type
_entity.pdbx_description
1 polymer ?
#
loop_
_entity_poly.entity_id
_entity_poly.type
_entity_poly.pdbx_seq_one_letter_code
_entity_poly.pdbx_strand_id
1 'polypeptide(L)' 'MKRTFLEPALKKINEKTPLKVTYTTEEDGRLLFNFLDKKQ' A
#
# COMPACT_ATOMS: atom_id res chain seq x y z
N MET A 1 -3.40 -3.60 20.66
CA MET A 1 -3.47 -3.63 19.18
C MET A 1 -2.45 -2.64 18.63
N LYS A 2 -1.38 -3.09 17.95
CA LYS A 2 -0.48 -2.17 17.24
C LYS A 2 -1.26 -1.63 16.04
N ARG A 3 -1.86 -0.44 16.19
CA ARG A 3 -2.51 0.28 15.09
C ARG A 3 -1.39 0.75 14.15
N THR A 4 -1.12 -0.01 13.10
CA THR A 4 -0.07 0.34 12.13
C THR A 4 -0.59 1.47 11.23
N PHE A 5 0.28 2.41 10.85
CA PHE A 5 -0.07 3.53 9.98
C PHE A 5 -0.31 3.09 8.52
N LEU A 6 0.42 2.07 8.08
CA LEU A 6 0.45 1.64 6.68
C LEU A 6 -0.89 1.04 6.22
N GLU A 7 -1.47 0.10 6.97
CA GLU A 7 -2.71 -0.58 6.55
C GLU A 7 -3.89 0.39 6.32
N PRO A 8 -4.20 1.32 7.25
CA PRO A 8 -5.26 2.30 7.02
C PRO A 8 -4.96 3.27 5.86
N ALA A 9 -3.69 3.63 5.64
CA ALA A 9 -3.30 4.53 4.56
C ALA A 9 -3.47 3.85 3.19
N LEU A 10 -2.97 2.62 3.05
CA LEU A 10 -3.08 1.82 1.84
C LEU A 10 -4.54 1.53 1.49
N LYS A 11 -5.37 1.21 2.49
CA LYS A 11 -6.82 1.03 2.30
C LYS A 11 -7.46 2.29 1.73
N LYS A 12 -7.19 3.46 2.32
CA LYS A 12 -7.72 4.75 1.82
C LYS A 12 -7.30 5.03 0.38
N ILE A 13 -6.04 4.79 0.02
CA ILE A 13 -5.56 5.04 -1.35
C ILE A 13 -6.25 4.11 -2.34
N ASN A 14 -6.31 2.81 -2.03
CA ASN A 14 -6.96 1.81 -2.89
C ASN A 14 -8.46 2.05 -3.10
N GLU A 15 -9.15 2.61 -2.10
CA GLU A 15 -10.59 2.89 -2.14
C GLU A 15 -10.92 4.25 -2.78
N LYS A 16 -10.11 5.28 -2.52
CA LYS A 16 -10.46 6.67 -2.90
C LYS A 16 -9.75 7.18 -4.14
N THR A 17 -8.82 6.41 -4.70
CA THR A 17 -8.06 6.79 -5.89
C THR A 17 -8.17 5.69 -6.95
N PRO A 18 -7.94 6.00 -8.23
CA PRO A 18 -7.82 4.99 -9.28
C PRO A 18 -6.53 4.15 -9.15
N LEU A 19 -5.69 4.38 -8.14
CA LEU A 19 -4.48 3.61 -7.92
C LEU A 19 -4.79 2.32 -7.15
N LYS A 20 -4.09 1.25 -7.52
CA LYS A 20 -3.94 0.05 -6.71
C LYS A 20 -2.54 0.08 -6.11
N VAL A 21 -2.47 0.07 -4.78
CA VAL A 21 -1.20 0.18 -4.04
C VAL A 21 -1.04 -1.02 -3.11
N THR A 22 0.10 -1.68 -3.19
CA THR A 22 0.51 -2.76 -2.29
C THR A 22 1.94 -2.52 -1.82
N TYR A 23 2.35 -3.22 -0.77
CA TYR A 23 3.75 -3.25 -0.35
C TYR A 23 4.18 -4.66 0.02
N THR A 24 5.47 -4.92 -0.10
CA THR A 24 6.14 -6.09 0.46
C THR A 24 7.21 -5.65 1.42
N THR A 25 7.43 -6.44 2.47
CA THR A 25 8.56 -6.26 3.39
C THR A 25 9.61 -7.29 3.01
N GLU A 26 10.79 -6.81 2.63
CA GLU A 26 11.92 -7.67 2.32
C GLU A 26 12.60 -8.15 3.61
N GLU A 27 13.41 -9.20 3.52
CA GLU A 27 14.08 -9.83 4.66
C GLU A 27 14.99 -8.87 5.45
N ASP A 28 15.47 -7.81 4.79
CA ASP A 28 16.30 -6.76 5.40
C ASP A 28 15.50 -5.59 6.00
N GLY A 29 14.17 -5.69 6.04
CA GLY A 29 13.28 -4.68 6.62
C GLY A 29 12.95 -3.52 5.69
N ARG A 30 13.38 -3.53 4.43
CA ARG A 30 12.93 -2.56 3.43
C ARG A 30 11.47 -2.81 3.05
N LEU A 31 10.76 -1.71 2.78
CA LEU A 31 9.38 -1.74 2.29
C LEU A 31 9.39 -1.37 0.80
N LEU A 32 9.02 -2.30 -0.06
CA LEU A 32 8.85 -2.04 -1.49
C LEU A 32 7.38 -1.75 -1.78
N PHE A 33 7.09 -0.56 -2.28
CA PHE A 33 5.75 -0.15 -2.66
C PHE A 33 5.52 -0.34 -4.15
N ASN A 34 4.40 -0.98 -4.50
CA ASN A 34 3.99 -1.21 -5.88
C ASN A 34 2.72 -0.41 -6.16
N PHE A 35 2.70 0.31 -7.28
CA PHE A 35 1.59 1.15 -7.72
C PHE A 35 1.15 0.74 -9.12
N LEU A 36 -0.14 0.48 -9.30
CA LEU A 36 -0.75 0.20 -10.60
C LEU A 36 -1.92 1.16 -10.81
N ASP A 37 -1.97 1.82 -11.96
CA ASP A 37 -3.15 2.61 -12.34
C ASP A 37 -4.24 1.65 -12.84
N LYS A 38 -5.44 1.70 -12.22
CA LYS A 38 -6.59 0.89 -12.63
C LYS A 38 -7.23 1.38 -13.94
N LYS A 39 -6.79 2.52 -14.48
CA LYS A 39 -7.32 3.12 -15.72
C LYS A 39 -6.62 2.70 -17.01
N GLN A 40 -5.66 1.77 -16.95
CA GLN A 40 -5.10 1.14 -18.17
C GLN A 40 -6.05 0.10 -18.75
#